data_AF-A0A438IJC0-F1
#
_entry.id   AF-A0A438IJC0-F1
#
_cell.length_a   1.000
_cell.length_b   1.000
_cell.length_c   1.000
_cell.angle_alpha   90.00
_cell.angle_beta   90.00
_cell.angle_gamma   90.00
#
_symmetry.space_group_name_H-M   'P 1'
#
loop_
_entity.id
_entity.type
_entity.pdbx_description
1 polymer ?
#
loop_
_entity_poly.entity_id
_entity_poly.type
_entity_poly.pdbx_seq_one_letter_code
_entity_poly.pdbx_strand_id
1 'polypeptide(L)' 'MQVYRVSDMELVRVLPSAEDEVNVACFHPSVGGGLVYGTKEGKLRILQYDSSHGMNYTSSCFLDENMLEEKLV' A
#
# COMPACT_ATOMS: atom_id res chain seq x y z
N MET A 1 -0.03 -0.16 -7.41
CA MET A 1 0.93 0.91 -7.01
C MET A 1 2.31 0.30 -6.81
N GLN A 2 3.40 1.04 -7.04
CA GLN A 2 4.77 0.57 -6.82
C GLN A 2 5.46 1.40 -5.73
N VAL A 3 6.23 0.75 -4.86
CA VAL A 3 6.97 1.38 -3.75
C VAL A 3 8.46 1.17 -3.98
N TYR A 4 9.21 2.28 -4.04
CA TYR A 4 10.64 2.27 -4.27
C TYR A 4 11.40 2.75 -3.05
N ARG A 5 12.59 2.18 -2.82
CA ARG A 5 13.53 2.69 -1.84
C ARG A 5 14.22 3.92 -2.39
N VAL A 6 14.22 5.01 -1.63
CA VAL A 6 14.73 6.31 -2.10
C VAL A 6 16.24 6.28 -2.40
N SER A 7 17.03 5.50 -1.65
CA SER A 7 18.50 5.53 -1.75
C SER A 7 19.05 5.06 -3.09
N ASP A 8 18.36 4.13 -3.74
CA ASP A 8 18.85 3.44 -4.94
C ASP A 8 17.76 3.16 -5.98
N MET A 9 16.53 3.61 -5.72
CA MET A 9 15.35 3.41 -6.57
C MET A 9 15.03 1.93 -6.79
N GLU A 10 15.42 1.04 -5.87
CA GLU A 10 15.03 -0.37 -5.90
C GLU A 10 13.53 -0.51 -5.67
N LEU A 11 12.86 -1.29 -6.52
CA LEU A 11 11.45 -1.65 -6.35
C LEU A 11 11.30 -2.61 -5.17
N VAL A 12 10.79 -2.11 -4.05
CA VAL A 12 10.66 -2.90 -2.80
C VAL A 12 9.34 -3.66 -2.76
N ARG A 13 8.28 -3.09 -3.33
CA ARG A 13 6.96 -3.70 -3.29
C ARG A 13 6.09 -3.25 -4.46
N VAL A 14 5.38 -4.20 -5.06
CA VAL A 14 4.22 -3.94 -5.91
C VAL A 14 2.98 -4.21 -5.07
N LEU A 15 2.17 -3.17 -4.84
CA LEU A 15 0.84 -3.34 -4.28
C LEU A 15 -0.10 -3.73 -5.41
N PRO A 16 -0.77 -4.90 -5.32
CA PRO A 16 -1.78 -5.29 -6.28
C PRO A 16 -2.86 -4.19 -6.24
N SER A 17 -2.88 -3.38 -7.30
CA SER A 17 -3.96 -2.42 -7.49
C SER A 17 -4.95 -3.11 -8.39
N ALA A 18 -6.25 -2.96 -8.10
CA ALA A 18 -7.25 -3.04 -9.16
C ALA A 18 -6.87 -2.05 -10.28
N GLU A 19 -7.44 -2.24 -11.47
CA GLU A 19 -7.08 -1.66 -12.78
C GLU A 19 -6.92 -0.12 -12.84
N ASP A 20 -7.23 0.59 -11.75
CA ASP A 20 -7.27 2.04 -11.61
C ASP A 20 -5.87 2.69 -11.44
N GLU A 21 -5.68 3.83 -12.11
CA GLU A 21 -4.47 4.65 -11.95
C GLU A 21 -4.46 5.42 -10.61
N VAL A 22 -3.30 5.41 -9.94
CA VAL A 22 -3.06 6.18 -8.71
C VAL A 22 -2.84 7.66 -9.04
N ASN A 23 -3.40 8.55 -8.23
CA ASN A 23 -3.21 10.00 -8.35
C ASN A 23 -2.43 10.60 -7.17
N VAL A 24 -2.70 10.16 -5.94
CA VAL A 24 -2.06 10.66 -4.71
C VAL A 24 -1.82 9.53 -3.73
N ALA A 25 -0.76 9.60 -2.95
CA ALA A 25 -0.48 8.68 -1.85
C ALA A 25 0.16 9.42 -0.67
N CYS A 26 -0.12 8.97 0.56
CA CYS A 26 0.41 9.52 1.79
C CYS A 26 0.78 8.38 2.74
N PHE A 27 2.03 8.35 3.20
CA PHE A 27 2.48 7.42 4.22
C PHE A 27 2.13 7.93 5.61
N HIS A 28 1.78 7.01 6.51
CA HIS A 28 1.65 7.34 7.92
C HIS A 28 3.02 7.78 8.48
N PRO A 29 3.09 8.83 9.34
CA PRO A 29 4.36 9.36 9.85
C PRO A 29 5.12 8.36 10.74
N SER A 30 4.39 7.49 11.44
CA SER A 30 4.99 6.40 12.22
C SER A 30 5.30 5.20 11.34
N VAL A 31 6.49 4.62 11.54
CA VAL A 31 6.92 3.36 10.91
C VAL A 31 5.90 2.25 11.22
N GLY A 32 5.51 1.49 10.19
CA GLY A 32 4.49 0.46 10.33
C GLY A 32 3.06 0.99 10.48
N GLY A 33 2.80 2.28 10.21
CA GLY A 33 1.43 2.83 10.22
C GLY A 33 0.67 2.67 8.90
N GLY A 34 1.30 2.13 7.86
CA GLY A 34 0.67 1.93 6.55
C GLY A 34 0.66 3.19 5.67
N LEU A 35 -0.23 3.20 4.66
CA LEU A 35 -0.41 4.33 3.74
C LEU A 35 -1.84 4.43 3.23
N VAL A 36 -2.23 5.62 2.79
CA VAL A 36 -3.49 5.89 2.11
C VAL A 36 -3.19 6.37 0.69
N TYR A 37 -3.95 5.91 -0.31
CA TYR A 37 -3.83 6.40 -1.67
C TYR A 37 -5.19 6.62 -2.34
N GLY A 38 -5.24 7.61 -3.22
CA GLY A 38 -6.40 7.96 -4.03
C GLY A 38 -6.18 7.58 -5.49
N THR A 39 -7.22 7.03 -6.13
CA THR A 39 -7.22 6.68 -7.56
C THR A 39 -7.96 7.74 -8.39
N LYS A 40 -7.72 7.74 -9.71
CA LYS A 40 -8.44 8.62 -10.66
C LYS A 40 -9.95 8.35 -10.70
N GLU A 41 -10.41 7.21 -10.21
CA GLU A 41 -11.84 6.86 -10.12
C GLU A 41 -12.54 7.45 -8.88
N GLY A 42 -11.83 8.21 -8.05
CA GLY A 42 -12.40 8.77 -6.82
C GLY A 42 -12.50 7.76 -5.67
N LYS A 43 -11.73 6.66 -5.73
CA LYS A 43 -11.61 5.70 -4.64
C LYS A 43 -10.42 6.05 -3.76
N LEU A 44 -10.64 5.98 -2.45
CA LEU A 44 -9.59 5.99 -1.44
C LEU A 44 -9.33 4.55 -1.01
N ARG A 45 -8.06 4.16 -0.93
CA ARG A 45 -7.64 2.84 -0.46
C ARG A 45 -6.66 2.96 0.69
N ILE A 46 -6.89 2.19 1.73
CA ILE A 46 -6.06 2.19 2.95
C ILE A 46 -5.30 0.87 3.02
N LEU A 47 -3.97 0.96 3.11
CA LEU A 47 -3.07 -0.16 3.36
C LEU A 47 -2.63 -0.09 4.82
N GLN A 48 -3.06 -1.03 5.66
CA GLN A 48 -2.62 -1.11 7.06
C GLN A 48 -1.57 -2.20 7.20
N TYR A 49 -0.51 -1.90 7.95
CA TYR A 49 0.49 -2.90 8.28
C TYR A 49 0.02 -3.70 9.50
N ASP A 50 -0.24 -5.00 9.31
CA ASP A 50 -0.54 -5.88 10.43
C ASP A 50 0.76 -6.38 11.09
N SER A 51 1.00 -5.94 12.33
CA SER A 51 2.14 -6.39 13.13
C SER A 51 1.96 -7.80 13.71
N SER A 52 0.81 -8.44 13.54
CA SER A 52 0.53 -9.79 14.04
C SER A 52 1.33 -10.89 13.31
N HIS A 53 1.86 -10.59 12.12
CA HIS A 53 2.75 -11.47 11.36
C HIS A 53 4.22 -11.09 11.57
N GLY A 54 4.65 -11.17 12.83
CA GLY A 54 6.06 -11.11 13.18
C GLY A 54 6.85 -12.23 12.48
N MET A 55 7.95 -11.84 11.83
CA MET A 55 9.03 -12.72 11.37
C MET A 55 8.66 -13.74 10.29
N ASN A 56 8.54 -13.31 9.04
CA ASN A 56 8.98 -14.10 7.88
C ASN A 56 9.42 -13.16 6.75
N TYR A 57 10.71 -12.85 6.71
CA TYR A 57 11.37 -12.19 5.56
C TYR A 57 11.46 -13.13 4.35
N THR A 58 10.41 -13.88 4.03
CA THR A 58 10.24 -14.71 2.81
C THR A 58 8.83 -15.31 2.83
N SER A 59 7.79 -14.48 2.75
CA SER A 59 6.46 -14.99 2.38
C SER A 59 5.92 -14.14 1.25
N SER A 60 6.09 -14.69 0.06
CA SER A 60 5.46 -14.36 -1.22
C SER A 60 4.22 -13.47 -1.11
N CYS A 61 4.32 -12.28 -1.68
CA CYS A 61 3.44 -11.65 -2.69
C CYS A 61 1.90 -11.65 -2.50
N PHE A 62 1.34 -12.19 -1.44
CA PHE A 62 -0.09 -12.24 -1.18
C PHE A 62 -0.30 -12.12 0.33
N LEU A 63 -0.02 -10.93 0.86
CA LEU A 63 -0.72 -10.53 2.07
C LEU A 63 -2.16 -10.27 1.62
N ASP A 64 -3.10 -10.96 2.26
CA ASP A 64 -4.52 -10.64 2.28
C ASP A 64 -4.66 -9.29 3.00
N GLU A 65 -4.14 -8.24 2.36
CA GLU A 65 -4.13 -6.88 2.87
C GLU A 65 -5.60 -6.46 2.88
N ASN A 66 -6.17 -6.25 4.07
CA ASN A 66 -7.48 -5.64 4.26
C ASN A 66 -7.49 -4.23 3.65
N MET A 67 -7.57 -4.15 2.33
CA MET A 67 -7.72 -2.90 1.59
C MET A 67 -9.15 -2.43 1.80
N LEU A 68 -9.32 -1.54 2.78
CA LEU A 68 -10.57 -0.82 2.95
C LEU A 68 -10.69 0.17 1.80
N GLU A 69 -11.73 0.00 0.99
CA GLU A 69 -12.10 0.93 -0.07
C GLU A 69 -13.20 1.87 0.45
N GLU A 70 -12.96 3.18 0.35
CA GLU A 70 -13.99 4.19 0.55
C GLU A 70 -14.16 5.00 -0.73
N LYS A 71 -15.41 5.18 -1.17
CA LYS A 71 -15.75 6.02 -2.33
C LYS A 71 -16.03 7.44 -1.84
N LEU A 72 -15.31 8.42 -2.38
CA LEU A 72 -15.64 9.83 -2.13
C LEU A 72 -16.91 10.15 -2.93
N VAL A 73 -17.95 10.60 -2.20
CA VAL A 73 -19.28 10.96 -2.73
C VAL A 73 -19.22 12.27 -3.50
#